data_AF-A0A0S7ER26-F1
#
_entry.id   AF-A0A0S7ER26-F1
#
_cell.length_a   1.000
_cell.length_b   1.000
_cell.length_c   1.000
_cell.angle_alpha   90.00
_cell.angle_beta   90.00
_cell.angle_gamma   90.00
#
_symmetry.space_group_name_H-M   'P 1'
#
loop_
_entity.id
_entity.type
_entity.pdbx_description
1 polymer ?
#
loop_
_entity_poly.entity_id
_entity_poly.type
_entity_poly.pdbx_seq_one_letter_code
_entity_poly.pdbx_strand_id
1 'polypeptide(L)'
;MVLEPPRHGQLTRLHGERALGRFKLEELSREQIQYVHDGSAATEDGAVLQVNDGHSYRNVLLQVRIVQKPQDSPHLVSLPMTWVKEGGSVRLDKKYLQTDVKGVGSDDIVYTILASEGQPKYGEVVLVSMPADSPPEGWHPSLIDDQRFTPTASFTQQDVNDGTVWYRHFGSSYDSDSFRFQVSSDVSPLIQSDAQTFTIGVLPQTPGFPQLAPDCDLQITALEDHVTEITPSALSFIDSGTPSEKLVYNVTKPLLPGQGLVEHRDRPYKAVQHFTQADVNNGKIIYRPPPAPSHLQELYQYSFTGLPESLSVYFTVSDGEHTTPELDFVILLLPNHQQPPVFQVLDPLLEVQLGGQAAIGGQQLAVSDADTAPDDLEFELVDAPIHGELMRTDDNVRMSNGDTFSFADVTHRVLLYRHAGLSAQDDAMSFSVSDGISMATTVVQVTVLDGAGDGPRRDPAATLSLEVGEKSSTVIRRSHLAYTDNTSLDDQIHIQLVSVPMYGVLTRTSSQQEPQELREYSSFSQEDVNLHRIRYVTSLETGSQPVTDVFHFVVHDKDSNRLDNQMCTITITATPRQPPVV
;
A
#
# COMPACT_ATOMS: atom_id res chain seq x y z
N MET A 1 -9.74 10.27 -40.38
CA MET A 1 -11.00 10.75 -39.76
C MET A 1 -11.98 9.60 -39.78
N VAL A 2 -12.79 9.44 -38.75
CA VAL A 2 -13.88 8.45 -38.71
C VAL A 2 -15.12 9.12 -39.28
N LEU A 3 -15.60 8.65 -40.44
CA LEU A 3 -16.82 9.15 -41.07
C LEU A 3 -18.06 8.46 -40.51
N GLU A 4 -17.98 7.14 -40.40
CA GLU A 4 -19.01 6.32 -39.76
C GLU A 4 -18.33 5.54 -38.63
N PRO A 5 -18.71 5.77 -37.36
CA PRO A 5 -18.17 5.01 -36.24
C PRO A 5 -18.66 3.56 -36.26
N PRO A 6 -17.97 2.64 -35.56
CA PRO A 6 -18.47 1.30 -35.35
C PRO A 6 -19.85 1.31 -34.67
N ARG A 7 -20.67 0.29 -34.95
CA ARG A 7 -22.04 0.16 -34.43
C ARG A 7 -22.10 -0.60 -33.11
N HIS A 8 -21.14 -1.49 -32.88
CA HIS A 8 -21.07 -2.39 -31.73
C HIS A 8 -19.79 -2.14 -30.90
N GLY A 9 -19.25 -0.92 -30.98
CA GLY A 9 -18.04 -0.55 -30.27
C GLY A 9 -17.57 0.86 -30.62
N GLN A 10 -16.39 1.20 -30.15
CA GLN A 10 -15.78 2.51 -30.37
C GLN A 10 -14.27 2.41 -30.59
N LEU A 11 -13.74 3.30 -31.41
CA LEU A 11 -12.29 3.47 -31.53
C LEU A 11 -11.82 4.42 -30.42
N THR A 12 -10.88 4.00 -29.58
CA THR A 12 -10.30 4.85 -28.52
C THR A 12 -8.77 4.89 -28.59
N ARG A 13 -8.14 5.86 -27.92
CA ARG A 13 -6.69 5.86 -27.73
C ARG A 13 -6.40 4.85 -26.63
N LEU A 14 -5.24 4.21 -26.65
CA LEU A 14 -4.76 3.44 -25.49
C LEU A 14 -4.92 4.32 -24.23
N HIS A 15 -5.70 3.84 -23.26
CA HIS A 15 -5.96 4.47 -21.95
C HIS A 15 -6.89 5.70 -22.00
N GLY A 16 -7.59 5.90 -23.11
CA GLY A 16 -8.64 6.91 -23.22
C GLY A 16 -10.03 6.27 -23.32
N GLU A 17 -11.00 6.82 -22.60
CA GLU A 17 -12.40 6.35 -22.64
C GLU A 17 -13.25 7.05 -23.73
N ARG A 18 -12.72 8.11 -24.35
CA ARG A 18 -13.44 8.91 -25.34
C ARG A 18 -13.29 8.35 -26.75
N ALA A 19 -14.43 8.20 -27.43
CA ALA A 19 -14.49 7.84 -28.85
C ALA A 19 -13.67 8.82 -29.72
N LEU A 20 -12.82 8.27 -30.59
CA LEU A 20 -12.04 9.01 -31.55
C LEU A 20 -12.82 9.34 -32.82
N GLY A 21 -12.92 10.63 -33.13
CA GLY A 21 -13.33 11.09 -34.47
C GLY A 21 -12.17 11.30 -35.45
N ARG A 22 -10.93 11.51 -34.97
CA ARG A 22 -9.77 11.84 -35.83
C ARG A 22 -8.46 11.41 -35.19
N PHE A 23 -7.58 10.81 -36.00
CA PHE A 23 -6.24 10.38 -35.63
C PHE A 23 -5.29 10.48 -36.83
N LYS A 24 -3.98 10.43 -36.56
CA LYS A 24 -2.89 10.40 -37.54
C LYS A 24 -2.50 8.95 -37.87
N LEU A 25 -1.90 8.75 -39.05
CA LEU A 25 -1.37 7.43 -39.46
C LEU A 25 -0.25 6.94 -38.54
N GLU A 26 0.53 7.85 -37.96
CA GLU A 26 1.58 7.54 -36.98
C GLU A 26 1.03 6.88 -35.71
N GLU A 27 -0.15 7.32 -35.23
CA GLU A 27 -0.83 6.73 -34.07
C GLU A 27 -1.26 5.28 -34.35
N LEU A 28 -1.68 4.96 -35.59
CA LEU A 28 -1.93 3.58 -36.02
C LEU A 28 -0.64 2.74 -36.07
N SER A 29 0.45 3.30 -36.62
CA SER A 29 1.72 2.58 -36.76
C SER A 29 2.42 2.26 -35.44
N ARG A 30 2.07 2.99 -34.37
CA ARG A 30 2.57 2.81 -33.01
C ARG A 30 1.58 2.08 -32.11
N GLU A 31 0.56 1.47 -32.69
CA GLU A 31 -0.48 0.70 -31.97
C GLU A 31 -1.23 1.50 -30.90
N GLN A 32 -1.32 2.84 -31.04
CA GLN A 32 -1.91 3.72 -30.02
C GLN A 32 -3.44 3.84 -30.09
N ILE A 33 -4.08 3.13 -31.02
CA ILE A 33 -5.52 3.15 -31.25
C ILE A 33 -6.06 1.75 -31.07
N GLN A 34 -7.08 1.61 -30.24
CA GLN A 34 -7.75 0.35 -29.98
C GLN A 34 -9.22 0.42 -30.38
N TYR A 35 -9.79 -0.73 -30.69
CA TYR A 35 -11.23 -0.92 -30.78
C TYR A 35 -11.74 -1.50 -29.47
N VAL A 36 -12.75 -0.87 -28.87
CA VAL A 36 -13.43 -1.33 -27.66
C VAL A 36 -14.83 -1.74 -28.04
N HIS A 37 -15.12 -3.03 -27.90
CA HIS A 37 -16.45 -3.59 -28.16
C HIS A 37 -17.43 -3.20 -27.04
N ASP A 38 -18.69 -2.96 -27.39
CA ASP A 38 -19.73 -2.49 -26.45
C ASP A 38 -20.36 -3.61 -25.60
N GLY A 39 -19.92 -4.86 -25.80
CA GLY A 39 -20.42 -6.04 -25.10
C GLY A 39 -21.68 -6.66 -25.71
N SER A 40 -22.15 -6.18 -26.86
CA SER A 40 -23.30 -6.73 -27.56
C SER A 40 -23.07 -8.15 -28.13
N ALA A 41 -24.12 -8.82 -28.59
CA ALA A 41 -24.01 -10.17 -29.16
C ALA A 41 -23.45 -10.20 -30.60
N ALA A 42 -22.92 -9.07 -31.10
CA ALA A 42 -22.47 -8.95 -32.48
C ALA A 42 -21.19 -9.77 -32.72
N THR A 43 -21.15 -10.47 -33.85
CA THR A 43 -19.96 -11.21 -34.32
C THR A 43 -19.17 -10.43 -35.38
N GLU A 44 -19.75 -9.34 -35.88
CA GLU A 44 -19.14 -8.45 -36.86
C GLU A 44 -19.51 -7.00 -36.55
N ASP A 45 -18.54 -6.11 -36.73
CA ASP A 45 -18.71 -4.66 -36.67
C ASP A 45 -17.84 -3.98 -37.73
N GLY A 46 -18.02 -2.68 -37.96
CA GLY A 46 -17.17 -1.97 -38.90
C GLY A 46 -17.30 -0.46 -38.86
N ALA A 47 -16.24 0.22 -39.27
CA ALA A 47 -16.15 1.68 -39.32
C ALA A 47 -15.69 2.16 -40.70
N VAL A 48 -16.16 3.31 -41.14
CA VAL A 48 -15.69 3.96 -42.37
C VAL A 48 -14.69 5.05 -42.01
N LEU A 49 -13.44 4.85 -42.42
CA LEU A 49 -12.34 5.78 -42.21
C LEU A 49 -12.09 6.59 -43.48
N GLN A 50 -11.94 7.91 -43.35
CA GLN A 50 -11.42 8.75 -44.42
C GLN A 50 -9.95 9.09 -44.14
N VAL A 51 -9.09 8.66 -45.05
CA VAL A 51 -7.66 8.96 -45.08
C VAL A 51 -7.46 10.13 -46.04
N ASN A 52 -6.65 11.12 -45.64
CA ASN A 52 -6.33 12.31 -46.44
C ASN A 52 -4.85 12.62 -46.29
N ASP A 53 -4.16 12.91 -47.40
CA ASP A 53 -2.74 13.28 -47.47
C ASP A 53 -2.52 14.81 -47.55
N GLY A 54 -3.60 15.59 -47.46
CA GLY A 54 -3.61 17.04 -47.59
C GLY A 54 -4.01 17.53 -48.99
N HIS A 55 -4.03 16.65 -50.00
CA HIS A 55 -4.36 16.98 -51.40
C HIS A 55 -5.48 16.09 -51.96
N SER A 56 -5.59 14.85 -51.48
CA SER A 56 -6.56 13.84 -51.91
C SER A 56 -7.09 13.05 -50.71
N TYR A 57 -8.32 12.56 -50.80
CA TYR A 57 -8.92 11.71 -49.76
C TYR A 57 -9.45 10.39 -50.33
N ARG A 58 -9.44 9.36 -49.48
CA ARG A 58 -10.00 8.03 -49.78
C ARG A 58 -10.72 7.48 -48.56
N ASN A 59 -11.89 6.87 -48.79
CA ASN A 59 -12.63 6.16 -47.76
C ASN A 59 -12.20 4.68 -47.73
N VAL A 60 -12.01 4.14 -46.54
CA VAL A 60 -11.57 2.77 -46.24
C VAL A 60 -12.54 2.16 -45.24
N LEU A 61 -13.06 0.97 -45.55
CA LEU A 61 -13.89 0.20 -44.62
C LEU A 61 -12.99 -0.63 -43.70
N LEU A 62 -13.07 -0.39 -42.40
CA LEU A 62 -12.49 -1.23 -41.37
C LEU A 62 -13.54 -2.28 -40.98
N GLN A 63 -13.23 -3.56 -41.22
CA GLN A 63 -14.07 -4.67 -40.74
C GLN A 63 -13.48 -5.24 -39.45
N VAL A 64 -14.33 -5.39 -38.44
CA VAL A 64 -13.99 -5.97 -37.14
C VAL A 64 -14.75 -7.30 -37.02
N ARG A 65 -14.01 -8.39 -36.81
CA ARG A 65 -14.62 -9.70 -36.47
C ARG A 65 -14.51 -9.89 -34.97
N ILE A 66 -15.65 -10.14 -34.32
CA ILE A 66 -15.75 -10.30 -32.88
C ILE A 66 -15.87 -11.81 -32.59
N VAL A 67 -14.88 -12.34 -31.88
CA VAL A 67 -14.90 -13.72 -31.39
C VAL A 67 -15.44 -13.67 -29.96
N GLN A 68 -16.67 -14.15 -29.76
CA GLN A 68 -17.23 -14.28 -28.41
C GLN A 68 -16.50 -15.40 -27.68
N LYS A 69 -15.66 -15.04 -26.70
CA LYS A 69 -15.10 -15.98 -25.72
C LYS A 69 -16.10 -16.10 -24.56
N PRO A 70 -16.44 -17.31 -24.09
CA PRO A 70 -17.23 -17.47 -22.87
C PRO A 70 -16.58 -16.68 -21.73
N GLN A 71 -17.38 -15.92 -20.95
CA GLN A 71 -16.85 -15.10 -19.85
C GLN A 71 -16.10 -15.91 -18.78
N ASP A 72 -16.29 -17.23 -18.74
CA ASP A 72 -15.70 -18.12 -17.74
C ASP A 72 -14.50 -18.94 -18.29
N SER A 73 -13.96 -18.61 -19.48
CA SER A 73 -12.79 -19.33 -20.01
C SER A 73 -11.50 -19.02 -19.25
N PRO A 74 -10.67 -20.01 -18.91
CA PRO A 74 -9.39 -19.76 -18.25
C PRO A 74 -8.53 -18.76 -19.04
N HIS A 75 -8.15 -17.68 -18.37
CA HIS A 75 -7.33 -16.62 -18.95
C HIS A 75 -5.95 -16.63 -18.30
N LEU A 76 -4.92 -16.93 -19.11
CA LEU A 76 -3.54 -16.80 -18.67
C LEU A 76 -3.19 -15.30 -18.56
N VAL A 77 -2.82 -14.88 -17.37
CA VAL A 77 -2.46 -13.51 -17.00
C VAL A 77 -0.96 -13.28 -17.19
N SER A 78 -0.16 -14.35 -17.23
CA SER A 78 1.29 -14.34 -17.42
C SER A 78 1.73 -14.57 -18.87
N LEU A 79 3.01 -14.28 -19.16
CA LEU A 79 3.65 -14.66 -20.41
C LEU A 79 4.39 -15.99 -20.23
N PRO A 80 4.06 -17.05 -20.99
CA PRO A 80 4.63 -18.39 -20.80
C PRO A 80 6.02 -18.48 -21.47
N MET A 81 6.99 -17.72 -20.95
CA MET A 81 8.36 -17.70 -21.47
C MET A 81 9.38 -17.60 -20.35
N THR A 82 10.41 -18.45 -20.36
CA THR A 82 11.51 -18.41 -19.37
C THR A 82 12.87 -18.71 -19.99
N TRP A 83 13.94 -18.58 -19.20
CA TRP A 83 15.32 -18.84 -19.59
C TRP A 83 15.99 -19.87 -18.68
N VAL A 84 16.75 -20.79 -19.26
CA VAL A 84 17.49 -21.82 -18.53
C VAL A 84 18.94 -21.84 -18.98
N LYS A 85 19.88 -22.06 -18.05
CA LYS A 85 21.29 -22.31 -18.40
C LYS A 85 21.38 -23.64 -19.17
N GLU A 86 22.23 -23.73 -20.19
CA GLU A 86 22.48 -24.98 -20.89
C GLU A 86 22.87 -26.10 -19.89
N GLY A 87 22.00 -27.09 -19.73
CA GLY A 87 22.20 -28.24 -18.83
C GLY A 87 21.76 -27.99 -17.40
N GLY A 88 21.16 -26.83 -17.14
CA GLY A 88 20.56 -26.46 -15.86
C GLY A 88 19.05 -26.71 -15.80
N SER A 89 18.45 -26.23 -14.72
CA SER A 89 17.01 -26.27 -14.48
C SER A 89 16.51 -24.89 -14.10
N VAL A 90 15.24 -24.61 -14.39
CA VAL A 90 14.56 -23.36 -14.05
C VAL A 90 13.18 -23.66 -13.49
N ARG A 91 12.76 -22.90 -12.47
CA ARG A 91 11.43 -23.02 -11.87
C ARG A 91 10.39 -22.35 -12.77
N LEU A 92 9.25 -23.00 -12.97
CA LEU A 92 8.10 -22.46 -13.71
C LEU A 92 7.06 -21.95 -12.71
N ASP A 93 7.32 -20.78 -12.12
CA ASP A 93 6.45 -20.19 -11.10
C ASP A 93 5.36 -19.27 -11.69
N LYS A 94 4.57 -18.64 -10.81
CA LYS A 94 3.43 -17.77 -11.17
C LYS A 94 3.79 -16.64 -12.12
N LYS A 95 5.07 -16.25 -12.20
CA LYS A 95 5.56 -15.27 -13.16
C LYS A 95 5.29 -15.67 -14.61
N TYR A 96 5.39 -16.96 -14.89
CA TYR A 96 5.28 -17.52 -16.24
C TYR A 96 3.96 -18.25 -16.44
N LEU A 97 3.35 -18.75 -15.36
CA LEU A 97 2.12 -19.55 -15.37
C LEU A 97 1.14 -19.07 -14.30
N GLN A 98 0.35 -18.05 -14.62
CA GLN A 98 -0.75 -17.58 -13.78
C GLN A 98 -2.04 -17.57 -14.58
N THR A 99 -3.00 -18.39 -14.17
CA THR A 99 -4.34 -18.42 -14.75
C THR A 99 -5.34 -18.10 -13.67
N ASP A 100 -6.25 -17.17 -13.97
CA ASP A 100 -7.39 -16.85 -13.12
C ASP A 100 -8.68 -17.41 -13.75
N VAL A 101 -9.50 -18.05 -12.93
CA VAL A 101 -10.83 -18.56 -13.27
C VAL A 101 -11.76 -18.19 -12.12
N LYS A 102 -12.75 -17.35 -12.41
CA LYS A 102 -13.65 -16.80 -11.39
C LYS A 102 -14.37 -17.91 -10.61
N GLY A 103 -14.15 -17.95 -9.30
CA GLY A 103 -14.83 -18.89 -8.38
C GLY A 103 -14.25 -20.30 -8.36
N VAL A 104 -13.06 -20.52 -8.93
CA VAL A 104 -12.34 -21.80 -8.93
C VAL A 104 -11.07 -21.66 -8.10
N GLY A 105 -10.79 -22.63 -7.23
CA GLY A 105 -9.56 -22.66 -6.43
C GLY A 105 -8.33 -22.98 -7.27
N SER A 106 -7.13 -22.57 -6.82
CA SER A 106 -5.85 -22.86 -7.49
C SER A 106 -5.58 -24.35 -7.67
N ASP A 107 -6.08 -25.19 -6.77
CA ASP A 107 -5.99 -26.66 -6.87
C ASP A 107 -6.78 -27.24 -8.05
N ASP A 108 -7.85 -26.56 -8.47
CA ASP A 108 -8.79 -27.05 -9.49
C ASP A 108 -8.45 -26.51 -10.90
N ILE A 109 -7.44 -25.65 -11.02
CA ILE A 109 -6.94 -25.11 -12.30
C ILE A 109 -5.76 -25.97 -12.75
N VAL A 110 -5.95 -26.76 -13.81
CA VAL A 110 -5.00 -27.75 -14.29
C VAL A 110 -4.37 -27.33 -15.61
N TYR A 111 -3.05 -27.28 -15.65
CA TYR A 111 -2.24 -27.15 -16.86
C TYR A 111 -1.94 -28.54 -17.43
N THR A 112 -2.30 -28.80 -18.69
CA THR A 112 -2.03 -30.07 -19.37
C THR A 112 -1.14 -29.85 -20.59
N ILE A 113 0.03 -30.49 -20.61
CA ILE A 113 0.96 -30.49 -21.73
C ILE A 113 0.43 -31.41 -22.84
N LEU A 114 0.26 -30.85 -24.04
CA LEU A 114 -0.28 -31.55 -25.19
C LEU A 114 0.81 -32.33 -25.91
N ALA A 115 1.05 -33.56 -25.45
CA ALA A 115 2.09 -34.45 -26.01
C ALA A 115 1.98 -34.65 -27.54
N SER A 116 0.77 -34.63 -28.10
CA SER A 116 0.51 -34.75 -29.54
C SER A 116 0.73 -33.47 -30.35
N GLU A 117 0.78 -32.31 -29.69
CA GLU A 117 0.86 -31.00 -30.36
C GLU A 117 2.19 -30.26 -30.11
N GLY A 118 2.97 -30.68 -29.12
CA GLY A 118 4.32 -30.18 -28.88
C GLY A 118 4.79 -30.42 -27.46
N GLN A 119 5.59 -31.47 -27.25
CA GLN A 119 6.33 -31.70 -26.01
C GLN A 119 7.73 -31.06 -26.09
N PRO A 120 8.37 -30.75 -24.94
CA PRO A 120 9.74 -30.26 -24.95
C PRO A 120 10.66 -31.31 -25.59
N LYS A 121 11.56 -30.85 -26.46
CA LYS A 121 12.47 -31.72 -27.25
C LYS A 121 13.84 -31.85 -26.61
N TYR A 122 14.25 -30.84 -25.86
CA TYR A 122 15.61 -30.66 -25.35
C TYR A 122 15.65 -30.58 -23.82
N GLY A 123 14.52 -30.85 -23.19
CA GLY A 123 14.38 -30.98 -21.75
C GLY A 123 13.07 -31.65 -21.38
N GLU A 124 12.68 -31.49 -20.13
CA GLU A 124 11.45 -32.05 -19.57
C GLU A 124 10.89 -31.14 -18.48
N VAL A 125 9.57 -31.21 -18.29
CA VAL A 125 8.89 -30.58 -17.16
C VAL A 125 8.77 -31.61 -16.04
N VAL A 126 9.15 -31.21 -14.83
CA VAL A 126 9.27 -32.08 -13.65
C VAL A 126 8.61 -31.42 -12.44
N LEU A 127 7.99 -32.23 -11.60
CA LEU A 127 7.53 -31.84 -10.27
C LEU A 127 8.62 -32.18 -9.24
N VAL A 128 8.79 -31.30 -8.27
CA VAL A 128 9.74 -31.46 -7.17
C VAL A 128 8.97 -31.56 -5.86
N SER A 129 9.11 -32.69 -5.16
CA SER A 129 8.51 -32.86 -3.83
C SER A 129 9.27 -32.05 -2.78
N MET A 130 8.62 -31.06 -2.18
CA MET A 130 9.18 -30.33 -1.04
C MET A 130 9.14 -31.20 0.23
N PRO A 131 10.23 -31.25 1.02
CA PRO A 131 10.21 -31.87 2.34
C PRO A 131 9.29 -31.09 3.28
N ALA A 132 8.50 -31.78 4.11
CA ALA A 132 7.51 -31.19 5.02
C ALA A 132 8.05 -30.13 6.00
N ASP A 133 9.37 -30.10 6.23
CA ASP A 133 10.04 -29.23 7.20
C ASP A 133 10.73 -28.00 6.56
N SER A 134 10.55 -27.75 5.26
CA SER A 134 11.21 -26.62 4.56
C SER A 134 10.29 -25.40 4.42
N PRO A 135 10.74 -24.17 4.72
CA PRO A 135 9.95 -22.97 4.51
C PRO A 135 9.69 -22.72 3.01
N PRO A 136 8.49 -22.22 2.62
CA PRO A 136 8.12 -22.01 1.22
C PRO A 136 8.96 -20.92 0.51
N GLU A 137 9.48 -19.95 1.27
CA GLU A 137 10.34 -18.89 0.73
C GLU A 137 11.83 -19.27 0.84
N GLY A 138 12.53 -19.35 -0.29
CA GLY A 138 13.98 -19.52 -0.36
C GLY A 138 14.50 -20.96 -0.45
N TRP A 139 13.63 -21.96 -0.62
CA TRP A 139 14.08 -23.34 -0.86
C TRP A 139 14.55 -23.55 -2.30
N HIS A 140 15.83 -23.89 -2.48
CA HIS A 140 16.38 -24.34 -3.76
C HIS A 140 16.70 -25.83 -3.69
N PRO A 141 16.16 -26.68 -4.59
CA PRO A 141 16.53 -28.09 -4.62
C PRO A 141 18.03 -28.22 -4.88
N SER A 142 18.75 -28.90 -3.97
CA SER A 142 20.14 -29.27 -4.21
C SER A 142 20.19 -30.25 -5.39
N LEU A 143 20.75 -29.81 -6.51
CA LEU A 143 20.83 -30.50 -7.82
C LEU A 143 21.63 -31.82 -7.83
N ILE A 144 21.96 -32.37 -6.66
CA ILE A 144 22.82 -33.57 -6.51
C ILE A 144 21.97 -34.85 -6.47
N ASP A 145 20.66 -34.75 -6.20
CA ASP A 145 19.79 -35.90 -5.96
C ASP A 145 18.65 -35.98 -6.99
N ASP A 146 18.91 -36.68 -8.10
CA ASP A 146 17.96 -36.95 -9.20
C ASP A 146 16.67 -37.67 -8.74
N GLN A 147 16.60 -38.20 -7.51
CA GLN A 147 15.43 -38.91 -6.98
C GLN A 147 14.23 -38.01 -6.65
N ARG A 148 14.37 -36.68 -6.69
CA ARG A 148 13.28 -35.74 -6.33
C ARG A 148 12.53 -35.12 -7.50
N PHE A 149 12.99 -35.35 -8.74
CA PHE A 149 12.34 -34.83 -9.94
C PHE A 149 11.45 -35.91 -10.57
N THR A 150 10.14 -35.68 -10.58
CA THR A 150 9.19 -36.57 -11.25
C THR A 150 8.71 -35.93 -12.55
N PRO A 151 9.03 -36.51 -13.73
CA PRO A 151 8.53 -36.01 -15.00
C PRO A 151 7.01 -35.96 -15.01
N THR A 152 6.44 -34.84 -15.44
CA THR A 152 5.00 -34.67 -15.49
C THR A 152 4.52 -34.11 -16.83
N ALA A 153 3.29 -34.46 -17.20
CA ALA A 153 2.55 -33.87 -18.32
C ALA A 153 1.40 -32.98 -17.84
N SER A 154 1.15 -32.88 -16.53
CA SER A 154 0.11 -32.03 -15.96
C SER A 154 0.46 -31.57 -14.54
N PHE A 155 0.06 -30.36 -14.20
CA PHE A 155 0.27 -29.75 -12.88
C PHE A 155 -0.81 -28.70 -12.61
N THR A 156 -1.04 -28.34 -11.34
CA THR A 156 -2.08 -27.37 -10.95
C THR A 156 -1.53 -25.94 -10.83
N GLN A 157 -2.41 -24.94 -10.73
CA GLN A 157 -2.00 -23.59 -10.33
C GLN A 157 -1.42 -23.58 -8.91
N GLN A 158 -1.88 -24.46 -8.02
CA GLN A 158 -1.29 -24.61 -6.70
C GLN A 158 0.16 -25.14 -6.76
N ASP A 159 0.46 -26.13 -7.62
CA ASP A 159 1.84 -26.60 -7.81
C ASP A 159 2.78 -25.47 -8.26
N VAL A 160 2.27 -24.59 -9.14
CA VAL A 160 2.99 -23.40 -9.60
C VAL A 160 3.18 -22.38 -8.47
N ASN A 161 2.13 -22.14 -7.67
CA ASN A 161 2.17 -21.23 -6.53
C ASN A 161 3.14 -21.72 -5.44
N ASP A 162 3.18 -23.03 -5.20
CA ASP A 162 4.08 -23.70 -4.25
C ASP A 162 5.51 -23.84 -4.79
N GLY A 163 5.76 -23.45 -6.05
CA GLY A 163 7.09 -23.47 -6.66
C GLY A 163 7.64 -24.87 -6.95
N THR A 164 6.76 -25.87 -7.08
CA THR A 164 7.15 -27.28 -7.27
C THR A 164 7.35 -27.67 -8.73
N VAL A 165 6.92 -26.82 -9.68
CA VAL A 165 7.05 -27.06 -11.13
C VAL A 165 8.38 -26.53 -11.67
N TRP A 166 9.15 -27.37 -12.36
CA TRP A 166 10.45 -27.02 -12.93
C TRP A 166 10.60 -27.53 -14.36
N TYR A 167 11.42 -26.86 -15.16
CA TYR A 167 11.95 -27.35 -16.42
C TYR A 167 13.42 -27.72 -16.27
N ARG A 168 13.81 -28.90 -16.74
CA ARG A 168 15.19 -29.39 -16.74
C ARG A 168 15.69 -29.54 -18.18
N HIS A 169 16.78 -28.85 -18.51
CA HIS A 169 17.40 -28.91 -19.84
C HIS A 169 18.43 -30.05 -19.92
N PHE A 170 18.43 -30.82 -21.01
CA PHE A 170 19.32 -31.97 -21.19
C PHE A 170 20.77 -31.61 -21.57
N GLY A 171 21.07 -30.32 -21.74
CA GLY A 171 22.43 -29.84 -22.05
C GLY A 171 22.81 -29.94 -23.53
N SER A 172 21.83 -29.97 -24.43
CA SER A 172 22.06 -29.85 -25.87
C SER A 172 22.27 -28.40 -26.30
N SER A 173 23.13 -28.14 -27.30
CA SER A 173 23.51 -26.78 -27.72
C SER A 173 22.47 -26.03 -28.57
N TYR A 174 21.18 -26.17 -28.29
CA TYR A 174 20.10 -25.47 -29.00
C TYR A 174 19.68 -24.22 -28.22
N ASP A 175 19.31 -23.17 -28.95
CA ASP A 175 19.03 -21.85 -28.36
C ASP A 175 17.63 -21.76 -27.70
N SER A 176 16.75 -22.73 -27.97
CA SER A 176 15.41 -22.78 -27.37
C SER A 176 14.77 -24.17 -27.37
N ASP A 177 13.83 -24.36 -26.45
CA ASP A 177 12.88 -25.46 -26.38
C ASP A 177 11.46 -24.90 -26.20
N SER A 178 10.43 -25.71 -26.38
CA SER A 178 9.05 -25.27 -26.18
C SER A 178 8.09 -26.43 -25.97
N PHE A 179 6.98 -26.18 -25.28
CA PHE A 179 5.87 -27.12 -25.20
C PHE A 179 4.53 -26.42 -25.33
N ARG A 180 3.52 -27.13 -25.85
CA ARG A 180 2.15 -26.64 -25.92
C ARG A 180 1.36 -27.15 -24.72
N PHE A 181 0.53 -26.30 -24.14
CA PHE A 181 -0.32 -26.66 -23.02
C PHE A 181 -1.73 -26.06 -23.15
N GLN A 182 -2.68 -26.64 -22.43
CA GLN A 182 -4.02 -26.10 -22.23
C GLN A 182 -4.31 -25.98 -20.75
N VAL A 183 -5.17 -25.02 -20.40
CA VAL A 183 -5.66 -24.86 -19.03
C VAL A 183 -7.10 -25.31 -18.97
N SER A 184 -7.44 -26.14 -17.99
CA SER A 184 -8.80 -26.58 -17.70
C SER A 184 -9.15 -26.33 -16.24
N SER A 185 -10.44 -26.15 -15.96
CA SER A 185 -10.96 -26.23 -14.58
C SER A 185 -11.73 -27.52 -14.38
N ASP A 186 -11.48 -28.23 -13.29
CA ASP A 186 -12.17 -29.49 -12.97
C ASP A 186 -13.62 -29.28 -12.47
N VAL A 187 -14.08 -28.03 -12.44
CA VAL A 187 -15.46 -27.65 -12.09
C VAL A 187 -16.37 -27.78 -13.30
N SER A 188 -17.51 -28.47 -13.17
CA SER A 188 -18.47 -28.64 -14.27
C SER A 188 -19.28 -27.35 -14.54
N PRO A 189 -19.47 -26.95 -15.82
CA PRO A 189 -19.01 -27.63 -17.03
C PRO A 189 -17.50 -27.46 -17.22
N LEU A 190 -16.82 -28.48 -17.76
CA LEU A 190 -15.39 -28.43 -18.07
C LEU A 190 -15.11 -27.28 -19.05
N ILE A 191 -14.47 -26.22 -18.56
CA ILE A 191 -14.07 -25.08 -19.39
C ILE A 191 -12.58 -25.23 -19.69
N GLN A 192 -12.23 -25.26 -20.98
CA GLN A 192 -10.87 -25.40 -21.47
C GLN A 192 -10.44 -24.15 -22.24
N SER A 193 -9.18 -23.73 -22.06
CA SER A 193 -8.56 -22.67 -22.84
C SER A 193 -8.15 -23.15 -24.23
N ASP A 194 -7.86 -22.22 -25.13
CA ASP A 194 -7.09 -22.51 -26.34
C ASP A 194 -5.68 -23.04 -25.96
N ALA A 195 -5.08 -23.82 -26.86
CA ALA A 195 -3.72 -24.31 -26.68
C ALA A 195 -2.69 -23.17 -26.79
N GLN A 196 -1.92 -22.97 -25.72
CA GLN A 196 -0.86 -21.98 -25.61
C GLN A 196 0.51 -22.63 -25.76
N THR A 197 1.53 -21.83 -26.09
CA THR A 197 2.92 -22.32 -26.24
C THR A 197 3.77 -21.71 -25.15
N PHE A 198 4.39 -22.56 -24.34
CA PHE A 198 5.43 -22.19 -23.41
C PHE A 198 6.79 -22.24 -24.11
N THR A 199 7.53 -21.13 -24.10
CA THR A 199 8.83 -21.03 -24.76
C THR A 199 9.94 -20.98 -23.72
N ILE A 200 10.93 -21.86 -23.86
CA ILE A 200 12.12 -21.89 -23.00
C ILE A 200 13.30 -21.46 -23.86
N GLY A 201 13.90 -20.32 -23.53
CA GLY A 201 15.16 -19.93 -24.12
C GLY A 201 16.34 -20.57 -23.38
N VAL A 202 17.38 -20.98 -24.11
CA VAL A 202 18.57 -21.61 -23.53
C VAL A 202 19.73 -20.62 -23.55
N LEU A 203 20.31 -20.37 -22.39
CA LEU A 203 21.47 -19.50 -22.21
C LEU A 203 22.77 -20.27 -22.48
N PRO A 204 23.54 -19.91 -23.53
CA PRO A 204 24.78 -20.60 -23.88
C PRO A 204 25.79 -20.54 -22.73
N GLN A 205 26.56 -21.62 -22.56
CA GLN A 205 27.67 -21.67 -21.59
C GLN A 205 29.05 -21.48 -22.24
N THR A 206 29.09 -20.85 -23.41
CA THR A 206 30.34 -20.64 -24.17
C THR A 206 31.29 -19.69 -23.41
N PRO A 207 32.60 -19.99 -23.34
CA PRO A 207 33.57 -19.07 -22.73
C PRO A 207 33.59 -17.72 -23.44
N GLY A 208 33.54 -16.62 -22.67
CA GLY A 208 33.50 -15.26 -23.22
C GLY A 208 32.11 -14.81 -23.68
N PHE A 209 31.04 -15.51 -23.31
CA PHE A 209 29.67 -15.04 -23.45
C PHE A 209 29.21 -14.45 -22.11
N PRO A 210 28.45 -13.33 -22.07
CA PRO A 210 27.94 -12.79 -20.81
C PRO A 210 27.05 -13.79 -20.06
N GLN A 211 27.43 -14.12 -18.81
CA GLN A 211 26.70 -15.10 -17.98
C GLN A 211 26.04 -14.43 -16.78
N LEU A 212 24.82 -14.87 -16.45
CA LEU A 212 24.15 -14.44 -15.22
C LEU A 212 24.97 -14.85 -13.99
N ALA A 213 25.23 -13.91 -13.09
CA ALA A 213 26.00 -14.14 -11.87
C ALA A 213 25.35 -15.22 -10.98
N PRO A 214 26.14 -15.97 -10.18
CA PRO A 214 25.62 -17.11 -9.40
C PRO A 214 24.53 -16.75 -8.37
N ASP A 215 24.61 -15.58 -7.76
CA ASP A 215 23.73 -15.11 -6.68
C ASP A 215 22.75 -14.02 -7.17
N CYS A 216 22.40 -14.05 -8.46
CA CYS A 216 21.54 -13.06 -9.09
C CYS A 216 20.23 -13.69 -9.57
N ASP A 217 19.13 -13.24 -9.00
CA ASP A 217 17.80 -13.82 -9.24
C ASP A 217 16.98 -13.07 -10.31
N LEU A 218 17.50 -11.99 -10.89
CA LEU A 218 16.78 -11.11 -11.83
C LEU A 218 15.47 -10.56 -11.27
N GLN A 219 15.46 -10.29 -9.98
CA GLN A 219 14.32 -9.73 -9.27
C GLN A 219 14.75 -8.72 -8.21
N ILE A 220 13.87 -7.77 -7.90
CA ILE A 220 14.01 -6.86 -6.77
C ILE A 220 12.65 -6.56 -6.15
N THR A 221 12.66 -6.20 -4.88
CA THR A 221 11.49 -5.71 -4.16
C THR A 221 11.55 -4.20 -4.02
N ALA A 222 10.51 -3.52 -4.49
CA ALA A 222 10.35 -2.08 -4.39
C ALA A 222 9.25 -1.71 -3.39
N LEU A 223 9.51 -0.68 -2.59
CA LEU A 223 8.59 -0.15 -1.59
C LEU A 223 8.00 1.18 -2.08
N GLU A 224 6.78 1.45 -1.64
CA GLU A 224 5.97 2.57 -2.13
C GLU A 224 6.46 3.94 -1.62
N ASP A 225 7.33 4.01 -0.63
CA ASP A 225 7.76 5.25 0.02
C ASP A 225 9.09 5.83 -0.50
N HIS A 226 9.87 5.06 -1.28
CA HIS A 226 11.19 5.48 -1.75
C HIS A 226 11.59 4.92 -3.11
N VAL A 227 12.70 5.46 -3.66
CA VAL A 227 13.34 4.89 -4.85
C VAL A 227 14.21 3.70 -4.48
N THR A 228 14.09 2.61 -5.21
CA THR A 228 14.78 1.35 -4.89
C THR A 228 16.06 1.22 -5.71
N GLU A 229 17.18 0.95 -5.07
CA GLU A 229 18.46 0.72 -5.75
C GLU A 229 18.54 -0.70 -6.32
N ILE A 230 18.84 -0.82 -7.62
CA ILE A 230 19.07 -2.11 -8.28
C ILE A 230 20.51 -2.52 -8.03
N THR A 231 20.71 -3.47 -7.11
CA THR A 231 22.03 -3.95 -6.68
C THR A 231 22.50 -5.16 -7.51
N PRO A 232 23.80 -5.55 -7.43
CA PRO A 232 24.30 -6.75 -8.11
C PRO A 232 23.66 -8.07 -7.68
N SER A 233 23.04 -8.15 -6.49
CA SER A 233 22.27 -9.34 -6.09
C SER A 233 20.94 -9.45 -6.84
N ALA A 234 20.41 -8.33 -7.32
CA ALA A 234 19.19 -8.30 -8.12
C ALA A 234 19.48 -8.44 -9.63
N LEU A 235 20.53 -7.77 -10.13
CA LEU A 235 20.86 -7.72 -11.56
C LEU A 235 22.39 -7.73 -11.78
N SER A 236 22.96 -8.86 -12.20
CA SER A 236 24.41 -8.96 -12.44
C SER A 236 24.78 -10.02 -13.47
N PHE A 237 25.62 -9.60 -14.42
CA PHE A 237 26.25 -10.44 -15.42
C PHE A 237 27.77 -10.36 -15.29
N ILE A 238 28.41 -11.51 -15.46
CA ILE A 238 29.85 -11.68 -15.42
C ILE A 238 30.34 -12.25 -16.75
N ASP A 239 31.52 -11.81 -17.14
CA ASP A 239 32.26 -12.37 -18.27
C ASP A 239 33.76 -12.31 -17.92
N SER A 240 34.42 -13.48 -17.97
CA SER A 240 35.85 -13.60 -17.69
C SER A 240 36.75 -12.81 -18.66
N GLY A 241 36.28 -12.53 -19.88
CA GLY A 241 37.02 -11.80 -20.91
C GLY A 241 36.69 -10.31 -20.96
N THR A 242 35.61 -9.87 -20.33
CA THR A 242 35.04 -8.52 -20.50
C THR A 242 34.88 -7.81 -19.16
N PRO A 243 35.54 -6.66 -18.94
CA PRO A 243 35.40 -5.91 -17.70
C PRO A 243 34.00 -5.28 -17.59
N SER A 244 33.55 -5.02 -16.35
CA SER A 244 32.18 -4.55 -16.06
C SER A 244 31.78 -3.24 -16.75
N GLU A 245 32.74 -2.37 -17.08
CA GLU A 245 32.49 -1.11 -17.80
C GLU A 245 32.13 -1.34 -19.27
N LYS A 246 32.39 -2.53 -19.80
CA LYS A 246 32.13 -2.90 -21.21
C LYS A 246 30.97 -3.89 -21.36
N LEU A 247 30.46 -4.46 -20.27
CA LEU A 247 29.22 -5.23 -20.29
C LEU A 247 28.04 -4.25 -20.29
N VAL A 248 27.38 -4.12 -21.43
CA VAL A 248 26.31 -3.13 -21.66
C VAL A 248 24.96 -3.82 -21.63
N TYR A 249 24.10 -3.34 -20.74
CA TYR A 249 22.68 -3.63 -20.70
C TYR A 249 21.94 -2.73 -21.69
N ASN A 250 20.99 -3.31 -22.41
CA ASN A 250 20.07 -2.61 -23.30
C ASN A 250 18.63 -2.97 -22.94
N VAL A 251 17.88 -2.01 -22.39
CA VAL A 251 16.46 -2.16 -22.08
C VAL A 251 15.67 -2.15 -23.39
N THR A 252 15.13 -3.31 -23.75
CA THR A 252 14.39 -3.52 -25.01
C THR A 252 12.91 -3.19 -24.86
N LYS A 253 12.33 -3.48 -23.69
CA LYS A 253 10.95 -3.08 -23.33
C LYS A 253 10.96 -2.45 -21.93
N PRO A 254 10.86 -1.11 -21.84
CA PRO A 254 10.75 -0.43 -20.55
C PRO A 254 9.35 -0.62 -19.96
N LEU A 255 9.19 -0.20 -18.70
CA LEU A 255 7.89 -0.13 -18.02
C LEU A 255 6.91 0.77 -18.78
N LEU A 256 5.62 0.45 -18.69
CA LEU A 256 4.56 1.24 -19.31
C LEU A 256 4.36 2.59 -18.60
N PRO A 257 3.81 3.60 -19.29
CA PRO A 257 3.45 4.86 -18.65
C PRO A 257 2.56 4.64 -17.43
N GLY A 258 2.92 5.26 -16.30
CA GLY A 258 2.19 5.13 -15.05
C GLY A 258 2.68 4.01 -14.13
N GLN A 259 3.61 3.15 -14.57
CA GLN A 259 4.20 2.08 -13.75
C GLN A 259 5.54 2.48 -13.09
N GLY A 260 5.87 3.77 -13.06
CA GLY A 260 7.20 4.24 -12.68
C GLY A 260 8.22 4.07 -13.81
N LEU A 261 9.51 4.06 -13.48
CA LEU A 261 10.59 3.90 -14.45
C LEU A 261 11.89 3.43 -13.80
N VAL A 262 12.71 2.68 -14.55
CA VAL A 262 14.11 2.42 -14.19
C VAL A 262 14.94 3.58 -14.74
N GLU A 263 15.71 4.25 -13.88
CA GLU A 263 16.55 5.40 -14.24
C GLU A 263 17.99 5.23 -13.78
N HIS A 264 18.84 6.07 -14.36
CA HIS A 264 20.21 6.24 -13.94
C HIS A 264 20.31 7.46 -13.01
N ARG A 265 20.97 7.35 -11.85
CA ARG A 265 21.09 8.44 -10.85
C ARG A 265 21.66 9.74 -11.44
N ASP A 266 22.63 9.62 -12.35
CA ASP A 266 23.23 10.80 -13.02
C ASP A 266 22.27 11.49 -14.03
N ARG A 267 21.12 10.87 -14.34
CA ARG A 267 20.09 11.38 -15.29
C ARG A 267 18.69 11.12 -14.73
N PRO A 268 18.30 11.79 -13.64
CA PRO A 268 17.04 11.54 -12.96
C PRO A 268 15.83 11.89 -13.84
N TYR A 269 14.70 11.25 -13.55
CA TYR A 269 13.40 11.39 -14.20
C TYR A 269 13.36 10.99 -15.67
N LYS A 270 14.31 10.17 -16.12
CA LYS A 270 14.37 9.64 -17.49
C LYS A 270 14.63 8.15 -17.46
N ALA A 271 13.77 7.40 -18.15
CA ALA A 271 13.98 5.97 -18.33
C ALA A 271 15.35 5.70 -18.97
N VAL A 272 16.12 4.82 -18.34
CA VAL A 272 17.42 4.41 -18.86
C VAL A 272 17.22 3.36 -19.96
N GLN A 273 17.83 3.58 -21.12
CA GLN A 273 17.82 2.61 -22.21
C GLN A 273 19.09 1.75 -22.21
N HIS A 274 20.24 2.37 -21.90
CA HIS A 274 21.53 1.69 -21.87
C HIS A 274 22.28 2.03 -20.60
N PHE A 275 22.88 1.02 -19.96
CA PHE A 275 23.76 1.17 -18.80
C PHE A 275 24.76 0.01 -18.74
N THR A 276 25.76 0.09 -17.89
CA THR A 276 26.82 -0.93 -17.78
C THR A 276 26.71 -1.75 -16.50
N GLN A 277 27.35 -2.92 -16.45
CA GLN A 277 27.50 -3.66 -15.19
C GLN A 277 28.20 -2.81 -14.12
N ALA A 278 29.15 -1.95 -14.51
CA ALA A 278 29.79 -1.03 -13.58
C ALA A 278 28.79 -0.01 -12.98
N ASP A 279 27.76 0.41 -13.71
CA ASP A 279 26.73 1.30 -13.18
C ASP A 279 25.88 0.61 -12.11
N VAL A 280 25.54 -0.67 -12.31
CA VAL A 280 24.84 -1.49 -11.31
C VAL A 280 25.72 -1.71 -10.07
N ASN A 281 26.99 -2.07 -10.27
CA ASN A 281 27.96 -2.30 -9.19
C ASN A 281 28.17 -1.04 -8.33
N ASN A 282 28.03 0.15 -8.90
CA ASN A 282 28.18 1.43 -8.21
C ASN A 282 26.84 2.03 -7.73
N GLY A 283 25.75 1.26 -7.75
CA GLY A 283 24.44 1.68 -7.24
C GLY A 283 23.78 2.80 -8.04
N LYS A 284 24.16 2.98 -9.31
CA LYS A 284 23.69 4.08 -10.15
C LYS A 284 22.35 3.80 -10.83
N ILE A 285 21.90 2.55 -10.85
CA ILE A 285 20.64 2.17 -11.47
C ILE A 285 19.59 2.00 -10.37
N ILE A 286 18.47 2.67 -10.52
CA ILE A 286 17.38 2.67 -9.53
C ILE A 286 16.03 2.50 -10.22
N TYR A 287 15.10 1.88 -9.52
CA TYR A 287 13.68 1.95 -9.85
C TYR A 287 13.04 3.13 -9.10
N ARG A 288 12.32 3.96 -9.85
CA ARG A 288 11.52 5.07 -9.31
C ARG A 288 10.03 4.73 -9.46
N PRO A 289 9.30 4.57 -8.34
CA PRO A 289 7.85 4.45 -8.37
C PRO A 289 7.14 5.59 -9.11
N PRO A 290 5.92 5.37 -9.62
CA PRO A 290 5.13 6.44 -10.20
C PRO A 290 4.73 7.46 -9.11
N PRO A 291 4.59 8.75 -9.46
CA PRO A 291 4.18 9.76 -8.51
C PRO A 291 2.76 9.49 -8.02
N ALA A 292 2.48 9.81 -6.76
CA ALA A 292 1.13 9.67 -6.23
C ALA A 292 0.11 10.47 -7.06
N PRO A 293 -1.17 10.06 -7.09
CA PRO A 293 -2.24 10.87 -7.67
C PRO A 293 -2.25 12.28 -7.06
N SER A 294 -2.64 13.28 -7.84
CA SER A 294 -2.60 14.70 -7.42
C SER A 294 -3.33 15.01 -6.11
N HIS A 295 -4.31 14.21 -5.73
CA HIS A 295 -5.05 14.37 -4.47
C HIS A 295 -4.32 13.77 -3.25
N LEU A 296 -3.28 12.95 -3.46
CA LEU A 296 -2.45 12.32 -2.43
C LEU A 296 -1.00 12.83 -2.42
N GLN A 297 -0.58 13.66 -3.39
CA GLN A 297 0.80 14.14 -3.52
C GLN A 297 1.30 14.95 -2.31
N GLU A 298 0.39 15.51 -1.50
CA GLU A 298 0.74 16.23 -0.27
C GLU A 298 1.12 15.28 0.87
N LEU A 299 0.68 14.02 0.81
CA LEU A 299 0.90 12.99 1.83
C LEU A 299 1.97 11.98 1.38
N TYR A 300 1.93 11.59 0.10
CA TYR A 300 2.79 10.57 -0.47
C TYR A 300 3.48 11.08 -1.74
N GLN A 301 4.80 10.90 -1.82
CA GLN A 301 5.54 11.25 -3.03
C GLN A 301 5.25 10.27 -4.18
N TYR A 302 5.04 9.00 -3.86
CA TYR A 302 4.82 7.92 -4.79
C TYR A 302 3.58 7.11 -4.41
N SER A 303 3.06 6.33 -5.36
CA SER A 303 1.96 5.41 -5.07
C SER A 303 1.97 4.22 -6.02
N PHE A 304 1.61 3.04 -5.51
CA PHE A 304 1.39 1.83 -6.30
C PHE A 304 -0.10 1.59 -6.61
N THR A 305 -1.00 2.52 -6.27
CA THR A 305 -2.44 2.37 -6.52
C THR A 305 -2.72 2.10 -8.00
N GLY A 306 -3.43 0.99 -8.28
CA GLY A 306 -3.79 0.57 -9.63
C GLY A 306 -2.69 -0.17 -10.40
N LEU A 307 -1.56 -0.49 -9.77
CA LEU A 307 -0.51 -1.34 -10.33
C LEU A 307 -0.71 -2.81 -9.97
N PRO A 308 -0.19 -3.75 -10.78
CA PRO A 308 -0.11 -5.17 -10.41
C PRO A 308 0.90 -5.41 -9.27
N GLU A 309 0.87 -6.58 -8.64
CA GLU A 309 1.83 -6.98 -7.59
C GLU A 309 3.29 -7.01 -8.06
N SER A 310 3.51 -7.13 -9.38
CA SER A 310 4.86 -7.12 -9.95
C SER A 310 4.89 -6.52 -11.35
N LEU A 311 6.04 -5.94 -11.69
CA LEU A 311 6.33 -5.38 -12.99
C LEU A 311 7.50 -6.11 -13.65
N SER A 312 7.61 -6.05 -14.97
CA SER A 312 8.71 -6.70 -15.71
C SER A 312 9.36 -5.73 -16.70
N VAL A 313 10.69 -5.67 -16.67
CA VAL A 313 11.53 -4.92 -17.61
C VAL A 313 12.30 -5.90 -18.48
N TYR A 314 12.27 -5.72 -19.79
CA TYR A 314 12.99 -6.62 -20.70
C TYR A 314 14.30 -5.99 -21.17
N PHE A 315 15.37 -6.78 -21.22
CA PHE A 315 16.70 -6.31 -21.56
C PHE A 315 17.59 -7.37 -22.22
N THR A 316 18.66 -6.93 -22.86
CA THR A 316 19.77 -7.77 -23.31
C THR A 316 21.09 -7.29 -22.71
N VAL A 317 22.10 -8.16 -22.63
CA VAL A 317 23.45 -7.82 -22.18
C VAL A 317 24.45 -8.15 -23.29
N SER A 318 25.36 -7.24 -23.61
CA SER A 318 26.38 -7.45 -24.63
C SER A 318 27.76 -7.09 -24.12
N ASP A 319 28.75 -7.90 -24.49
CA ASP A 319 30.19 -7.64 -24.34
C ASP A 319 30.80 -6.92 -25.57
N GLY A 320 30.00 -6.70 -26.62
CA GLY A 320 30.39 -6.14 -27.92
C GLY A 320 30.58 -7.16 -29.05
N GLU A 321 30.79 -8.44 -28.73
CA GLU A 321 30.95 -9.55 -29.70
C GLU A 321 29.72 -10.49 -29.67
N HIS A 322 29.23 -10.76 -28.46
CA HIS A 322 28.05 -11.56 -28.16
C HIS A 322 26.98 -10.70 -27.49
N THR A 323 25.73 -11.15 -27.60
CA THR A 323 24.59 -10.52 -26.92
C THR A 323 23.72 -11.63 -26.35
N THR A 324 23.34 -11.50 -25.08
CA THR A 324 22.36 -12.41 -24.48
C THR A 324 21.06 -12.30 -25.24
N PRO A 325 20.25 -13.36 -25.22
CA PRO A 325 18.85 -13.23 -25.58
C PRO A 325 18.11 -12.20 -24.71
N GLU A 326 16.88 -11.84 -25.10
CA GLU A 326 16.05 -10.91 -24.33
C GLU A 326 15.58 -11.57 -23.02
N LEU A 327 16.05 -11.04 -21.90
CA LEU A 327 15.74 -11.46 -20.54
C LEU A 327 14.75 -10.50 -19.89
N ASP A 328 14.14 -10.94 -18.80
CA ASP A 328 13.24 -10.11 -18.02
C ASP A 328 13.70 -9.95 -16.56
N PHE A 329 13.59 -8.73 -16.05
CA PHE A 329 13.91 -8.33 -14.69
C PHE A 329 12.62 -7.95 -13.96
N VAL A 330 12.35 -8.60 -12.84
CA VAL A 330 11.09 -8.45 -12.09
C VAL A 330 11.24 -7.44 -10.97
N ILE A 331 10.25 -6.57 -10.84
CA ILE A 331 10.14 -5.62 -9.72
C ILE A 331 8.86 -5.99 -8.96
N LEU A 332 9.02 -6.63 -7.80
CA LEU A 332 7.95 -6.94 -6.87
C LEU A 332 7.54 -5.63 -6.17
N LEU A 333 6.27 -5.26 -6.27
CA LEU A 333 5.74 -4.06 -5.64
C LEU A 333 5.17 -4.44 -4.28
N LEU A 334 5.73 -3.89 -3.22
CA LEU A 334 5.18 -3.99 -1.87
C LEU A 334 4.54 -2.65 -1.51
N PRO A 335 3.20 -2.55 -1.56
CA PRO A 335 2.48 -1.38 -1.05
C PRO A 335 2.79 -1.20 0.43
N ASN A 336 2.86 0.06 0.88
CA ASN A 336 3.07 0.35 2.30
C ASN A 336 1.75 0.26 3.12
N HIS A 337 0.63 -0.07 2.46
CA HIS A 337 -0.75 -0.08 2.98
C HIS A 337 -1.18 -1.44 3.56
N GLN A 338 -0.47 -1.91 4.60
CA GLN A 338 -0.95 -2.99 5.47
C GLN A 338 -0.62 -2.66 6.93
N GLN A 339 -0.70 -1.39 7.31
CA GLN A 339 -0.43 -1.02 8.70
C GLN A 339 -1.71 -1.19 9.50
N PRO A 340 -1.68 -1.88 10.65
CA PRO A 340 -2.87 -2.01 11.46
C PRO A 340 -3.27 -0.67 12.08
N PRO A 341 -4.59 -0.40 12.23
CA PRO A 341 -5.04 0.80 12.90
C PRO A 341 -4.46 0.89 14.30
N VAL A 342 -4.00 2.07 14.70
CA VAL A 342 -3.33 2.26 15.98
C VAL A 342 -4.18 3.13 16.90
N PHE A 343 -4.61 2.56 18.03
CA PHE A 343 -5.16 3.35 19.13
C PHE A 343 -4.12 4.31 19.68
N GLN A 344 -4.43 5.60 19.66
CA GLN A 344 -3.54 6.68 20.11
C GLN A 344 -3.51 6.80 21.63
N VAL A 345 -4.52 6.25 22.31
CA VAL A 345 -4.62 6.27 23.78
C VAL A 345 -4.09 4.94 24.32
N LEU A 346 -2.93 5.00 24.98
CA LEU A 346 -2.25 3.80 25.50
C LEU A 346 -3.02 3.14 26.66
N ASP A 347 -3.53 3.93 27.61
CA ASP A 347 -4.30 3.46 28.75
C ASP A 347 -5.63 4.21 28.86
N PRO A 348 -6.65 3.85 28.05
CA PRO A 348 -7.90 4.59 28.02
C PRO A 348 -8.72 4.35 29.30
N LEU A 349 -9.05 5.44 29.98
CA LEU A 349 -9.79 5.46 31.24
C LEU A 349 -11.10 6.24 31.08
N LEU A 350 -12.17 5.71 31.65
CA LEU A 350 -13.49 6.33 31.76
C LEU A 350 -13.86 6.48 33.24
N GLU A 351 -13.95 7.72 33.71
CA GLU A 351 -14.37 8.01 35.07
C GLU A 351 -15.88 8.22 35.12
N VAL A 352 -16.55 7.55 36.07
CA VAL A 352 -18.00 7.66 36.24
C VAL A 352 -18.37 7.67 37.71
N GLN A 353 -19.34 8.50 38.10
CA GLN A 353 -19.87 8.45 39.46
C GLN A 353 -20.68 7.18 39.69
N LEU A 354 -20.76 6.70 40.94
CA LEU A 354 -21.62 5.58 41.31
C LEU A 354 -23.08 5.83 40.86
N GLY A 355 -23.55 5.05 39.88
CA GLY A 355 -24.91 5.15 39.33
C GLY A 355 -25.09 6.29 38.31
N GLY A 356 -23.98 6.93 37.92
CA GLY A 356 -23.93 7.97 36.92
C GLY A 356 -23.75 7.43 35.50
N GLN A 357 -23.47 8.37 34.58
CA GLN A 357 -23.27 8.10 33.16
C GLN A 357 -22.08 8.91 32.64
N ALA A 358 -21.32 8.33 31.71
CA ALA A 358 -20.16 8.96 31.10
C ALA A 358 -20.12 8.63 29.59
N ALA A 359 -19.81 9.64 28.77
CA ALA A 359 -19.73 9.45 27.32
C ALA A 359 -18.36 8.92 26.92
N ILE A 360 -18.34 8.00 25.96
CA ILE A 360 -17.13 7.48 25.34
C ILE A 360 -16.91 8.24 24.03
N GLY A 361 -15.67 8.64 23.78
CA GLY A 361 -15.31 9.29 22.53
C GLY A 361 -13.81 9.29 22.30
N GLY A 362 -13.30 10.26 21.55
CA GLY A 362 -11.87 10.34 21.19
C GLY A 362 -10.90 10.44 22.37
N GLN A 363 -11.35 10.65 23.61
CA GLN A 363 -10.48 10.58 24.80
C GLN A 363 -10.13 9.15 25.20
N GLN A 364 -10.91 8.17 24.76
CA GLN A 364 -10.69 6.75 25.01
C GLN A 364 -10.34 6.01 23.72
N LEU A 365 -11.02 6.34 22.61
CA LEU A 365 -10.98 5.57 21.37
C LEU A 365 -10.41 6.37 20.18
N ALA A 366 -9.47 7.29 20.41
CA ALA A 366 -8.77 7.92 19.30
C ALA A 366 -7.93 6.87 18.55
N VAL A 367 -8.14 6.78 17.24
CA VAL A 367 -7.42 5.87 16.34
C VAL A 367 -6.79 6.70 15.23
N SER A 368 -5.59 6.32 14.82
CA SER A 368 -4.98 6.76 13.57
C SER A 368 -4.63 5.55 12.73
N ASP A 369 -4.83 5.67 11.44
CA ASP A 369 -4.41 4.69 10.46
C ASP A 369 -3.65 5.43 9.35
N ALA A 370 -2.59 4.80 8.82
CA ALA A 370 -1.74 5.47 7.82
C ALA A 370 -2.38 5.41 6.42
N ASP A 371 -3.17 4.37 6.18
CA ASP A 371 -3.61 3.89 4.87
C ASP A 371 -5.13 3.91 4.70
N THR A 372 -5.88 4.06 5.78
CA THR A 372 -7.35 4.05 5.81
C THR A 372 -7.90 5.37 6.30
N ALA A 373 -8.84 5.95 5.54
CA ALA A 373 -9.51 7.18 5.94
C ALA A 373 -10.38 6.92 7.20
N PRO A 374 -10.52 7.89 8.12
CA PRO A 374 -11.28 7.68 9.36
C PRO A 374 -12.73 7.24 9.13
N ASP A 375 -13.36 7.70 8.04
CA ASP A 375 -14.75 7.36 7.71
C ASP A 375 -14.92 5.90 7.24
N ASP A 376 -13.83 5.24 6.84
CA ASP A 376 -13.82 3.84 6.38
C ASP A 376 -13.44 2.86 7.51
N LEU A 377 -13.12 3.36 8.72
CA LEU A 377 -12.83 2.51 9.88
C LEU A 377 -14.12 2.02 10.55
N GLU A 378 -14.16 0.70 10.81
CA GLU A 378 -15.28 0.05 11.49
C GLU A 378 -14.88 -0.38 12.90
N PHE A 379 -15.68 0.04 13.90
CA PHE A 379 -15.46 -0.32 15.31
C PHE A 379 -16.48 -1.36 15.76
N GLU A 380 -16.07 -2.23 16.69
CA GLU A 380 -16.92 -3.25 17.29
C GLU A 380 -16.75 -3.25 18.82
N LEU A 381 -17.86 -3.43 19.54
CA LEU A 381 -17.83 -3.77 20.96
C LEU A 381 -17.53 -5.26 21.12
N VAL A 382 -16.32 -5.60 21.55
CA VAL A 382 -15.89 -7.00 21.72
C VAL A 382 -16.39 -7.56 23.04
N ASP A 383 -16.16 -6.85 24.14
CA ASP A 383 -16.61 -7.23 25.48
C ASP A 383 -17.42 -6.09 26.10
N ALA A 384 -18.71 -6.33 26.34
CA ALA A 384 -19.59 -5.41 27.05
C ALA A 384 -19.23 -5.31 28.55
N PRO A 385 -19.49 -4.16 29.19
CA PRO A 385 -19.25 -3.97 30.61
C PRO A 385 -20.08 -4.90 31.51
N ILE A 386 -19.53 -5.25 32.67
CA ILE A 386 -20.13 -6.18 33.65
C ILE A 386 -20.96 -5.42 34.69
N HIS A 387 -20.48 -4.26 35.16
CA HIS A 387 -21.10 -3.47 36.23
C HIS A 387 -21.92 -2.28 35.71
N GLY A 388 -22.06 -2.16 34.40
CA GLY A 388 -22.88 -1.16 33.73
C GLY A 388 -23.43 -1.63 32.39
N GLU A 389 -23.78 -0.66 31.56
CA GLU A 389 -24.24 -0.89 30.21
C GLU A 389 -23.78 0.21 29.28
N LEU A 390 -23.44 -0.16 28.05
CA LEU A 390 -23.15 0.78 26.99
C LEU A 390 -24.41 1.02 26.17
N MET A 391 -24.75 2.29 25.97
CA MET A 391 -25.94 2.74 25.24
C MET A 391 -25.51 3.60 24.05
N ARG A 392 -26.18 3.45 22.91
CA ARG A 392 -26.08 4.37 21.79
C ARG A 392 -27.17 5.44 21.94
N THR A 393 -26.82 6.72 21.88
CA THR A 393 -27.72 7.82 22.31
C THR A 393 -28.72 8.27 21.24
N ASP A 394 -28.44 8.00 19.98
CA ASP A 394 -29.26 8.34 18.82
C ASP A 394 -30.55 7.50 18.73
N ASP A 395 -30.45 6.19 19.00
CA ASP A 395 -31.56 5.24 18.98
C ASP A 395 -31.96 4.73 20.38
N ASN A 396 -31.17 5.08 21.40
CA ASN A 396 -31.34 4.66 22.80
C ASN A 396 -31.31 3.14 22.97
N VAL A 397 -30.52 2.45 22.16
CA VAL A 397 -30.33 0.99 22.16
C VAL A 397 -29.14 0.61 23.05
N ARG A 398 -29.31 -0.47 23.83
CA ARG A 398 -28.24 -1.08 24.60
C ARG A 398 -27.34 -1.89 23.66
N MET A 399 -26.05 -1.63 23.69
CA MET A 399 -25.06 -2.37 22.91
C MET A 399 -24.70 -3.70 23.58
N SER A 400 -24.46 -4.70 22.75
CA SER A 400 -24.04 -6.06 23.09
C SER A 400 -22.75 -6.42 22.35
N ASN A 401 -22.08 -7.50 22.78
CA ASN A 401 -20.89 -7.99 22.09
C ASN A 401 -21.20 -8.28 20.61
N GLY A 402 -20.36 -7.79 19.71
CA GLY A 402 -20.55 -7.89 18.25
C GLY A 402 -21.28 -6.71 17.62
N ASP A 403 -21.81 -5.76 18.40
CA ASP A 403 -22.43 -4.56 17.84
C ASP A 403 -21.38 -3.58 17.32
N THR A 404 -21.61 -3.05 16.12
CA THR A 404 -20.68 -2.15 15.44
C THR A 404 -21.10 -0.68 15.50
N PHE A 405 -20.13 0.22 15.33
CA PHE A 405 -20.27 1.67 15.26
C PHE A 405 -19.14 2.30 14.44
N SER A 406 -19.32 3.57 14.06
CA SER A 406 -18.41 4.29 13.16
C SER A 406 -17.47 5.26 13.88
N PHE A 407 -16.43 5.73 13.19
CA PHE A 407 -15.57 6.80 13.71
C PHE A 407 -16.34 8.11 13.97
N ALA A 408 -17.39 8.38 13.18
CA ALA A 408 -18.30 9.51 13.41
C ALA A 408 -19.03 9.39 14.75
N ASP A 409 -19.39 8.18 15.18
CA ASP A 409 -20.04 7.94 16.47
C ASP A 409 -19.10 8.27 17.65
N VAL A 410 -17.81 7.92 17.51
CA VAL A 410 -16.77 8.22 18.51
C VAL A 410 -16.52 9.73 18.60
N THR A 411 -16.43 10.42 17.46
CA THR A 411 -16.16 11.87 17.42
C THR A 411 -17.35 12.69 17.91
N HIS A 412 -18.58 12.29 17.57
CA HIS A 412 -19.82 12.91 18.05
C HIS A 412 -20.19 12.52 19.49
N ARG A 413 -19.45 11.59 20.12
CA ARG A 413 -19.66 11.11 21.50
C ARG A 413 -21.06 10.52 21.72
N VAL A 414 -21.55 9.73 20.77
CA VAL A 414 -22.90 9.15 20.85
C VAL A 414 -22.96 7.89 21.71
N LEU A 415 -21.80 7.33 22.10
CA LEU A 415 -21.70 6.19 23.00
C LEU A 415 -21.71 6.65 24.46
N LEU A 416 -22.61 6.07 25.26
CA LEU A 416 -22.83 6.45 26.66
C LEU A 416 -22.80 5.23 27.57
N TYR A 417 -21.82 5.19 28.45
CA TYR A 417 -21.78 4.22 29.54
C TYR A 417 -22.69 4.65 30.68
N ARG A 418 -23.48 3.72 31.22
CA ARG A 418 -24.32 3.91 32.41
C ARG A 418 -23.96 2.88 33.47
N HIS A 419 -23.53 3.36 34.63
CA HIS A 419 -23.16 2.51 35.75
C HIS A 419 -24.41 2.00 36.49
N ALA A 420 -24.47 0.72 36.88
CA ALA A 420 -25.66 0.14 37.52
C ALA A 420 -25.93 0.69 38.94
N GLY A 421 -24.91 1.26 39.59
CA GLY A 421 -25.02 1.86 40.93
C GLY A 421 -25.06 0.85 42.07
N LEU A 422 -24.76 -0.43 41.79
CA LEU A 422 -24.85 -1.54 42.74
C LEU A 422 -23.53 -1.81 43.49
N SER A 423 -22.39 -1.40 42.93
CA SER A 423 -21.05 -1.60 43.48
C SER A 423 -20.10 -0.49 43.06
N ALA A 424 -19.12 -0.12 43.90
CA ALA A 424 -18.01 0.77 43.50
C ALA A 424 -16.83 -0.04 42.92
N GLN A 425 -17.10 -1.18 42.29
CA GLN A 425 -16.07 -1.97 41.63
C GLN A 425 -15.79 -1.38 40.25
N ASP A 426 -14.52 -1.35 39.88
CA ASP A 426 -14.10 -0.99 38.53
C ASP A 426 -14.74 -1.94 37.51
N ASP A 427 -15.02 -1.39 36.34
CA ASP A 427 -15.62 -2.09 35.21
C ASP A 427 -14.67 -1.99 34.01
N ALA A 428 -14.85 -2.82 32.99
CA ALA A 428 -14.03 -2.75 31.79
C ALA A 428 -14.83 -3.13 30.56
N MET A 429 -14.44 -2.59 29.42
CA MET A 429 -15.02 -2.95 28.13
C MET A 429 -13.95 -2.93 27.05
N SER A 430 -14.05 -3.87 26.11
CA SER A 430 -13.07 -4.08 25.04
C SER A 430 -13.65 -3.64 23.70
N PHE A 431 -12.87 -2.91 22.92
CA PHE A 431 -13.23 -2.49 21.56
C PHE A 431 -12.20 -2.99 20.56
N SER A 432 -12.65 -3.26 19.33
CA SER A 432 -11.78 -3.43 18.18
C SER A 432 -12.06 -2.35 17.13
N VAL A 433 -11.05 -2.09 16.29
CA VAL A 433 -11.16 -1.28 15.09
C VAL A 433 -10.52 -2.04 13.93
N SER A 434 -11.17 -2.00 12.77
CA SER A 434 -10.77 -2.70 11.55
C SER A 434 -10.77 -1.76 10.36
N ASP A 435 -9.77 -1.91 9.49
CA ASP A 435 -9.69 -1.27 8.17
C ASP A 435 -10.26 -2.18 7.04
N GLY A 436 -10.76 -3.37 7.40
CA GLY A 436 -11.25 -4.39 6.47
C GLY A 436 -10.21 -5.46 6.07
N ILE A 437 -8.94 -5.26 6.42
CA ILE A 437 -7.80 -6.15 6.15
C ILE A 437 -7.13 -6.61 7.46
N SER A 438 -6.98 -5.71 8.41
CA SER A 438 -6.27 -5.85 9.68
C SER A 438 -7.09 -5.24 10.83
N MET A 439 -6.75 -5.60 12.07
CA MET A 439 -7.54 -5.22 13.25
C MET A 439 -6.64 -4.93 14.45
N ALA A 440 -7.03 -3.94 15.25
CA ALA A 440 -6.46 -3.67 16.56
C ALA A 440 -7.54 -3.67 17.65
N THR A 441 -7.12 -3.93 18.89
CA THR A 441 -8.00 -3.97 20.07
C THR A 441 -7.48 -3.07 21.19
N THR A 442 -8.40 -2.52 21.97
CA THR A 442 -8.10 -1.77 23.20
C THR A 442 -9.10 -2.07 24.30
N VAL A 443 -8.70 -1.89 25.56
CA VAL A 443 -9.54 -2.09 26.73
C VAL A 443 -9.71 -0.76 27.45
N VAL A 444 -10.94 -0.25 27.51
CA VAL A 444 -11.28 0.95 28.26
C VAL A 444 -11.61 0.53 29.70
N GLN A 445 -10.76 0.98 30.64
CA GLN A 445 -11.01 0.80 32.07
C GLN A 445 -12.05 1.82 32.53
N VAL A 446 -12.99 1.39 33.38
CA VAL A 446 -13.98 2.26 34.00
C VAL A 446 -13.73 2.32 35.49
N THR A 447 -13.35 3.50 35.97
CA THR A 447 -13.18 3.73 37.42
C THR A 447 -14.43 4.41 37.97
N VAL A 448 -15.00 3.78 39.00
CA VAL A 448 -16.18 4.28 39.67
C VAL A 448 -15.77 5.21 40.80
N LEU A 449 -15.99 6.50 40.60
CA LEU A 449 -15.73 7.52 41.60
C LEU A 449 -16.81 7.44 42.69
N ASP A 450 -16.44 6.88 43.83
CA ASP A 450 -17.11 7.08 45.10
C ASP A 450 -16.85 8.52 45.57
N GLY A 451 -17.94 9.25 45.81
CA GLY A 451 -17.93 10.70 45.97
C GLY A 451 -17.05 11.19 47.14
N ALA A 452 -15.77 11.39 46.87
CA ALA A 452 -14.81 12.32 47.46
C ALA A 452 -13.40 11.94 46.96
N GLY A 453 -13.13 12.14 45.67
CA GLY A 453 -11.75 12.13 45.18
C GLY A 453 -11.01 13.32 45.79
N ASP A 454 -10.04 13.04 46.66
CA ASP A 454 -9.19 14.03 47.36
C ASP A 454 -8.06 14.59 46.47
N GLY A 455 -8.07 14.26 45.17
CA GLY A 455 -7.07 14.67 44.19
C GLY A 455 -7.60 15.66 43.14
N PRO A 456 -6.71 16.15 42.27
CA PRO A 456 -7.07 17.08 41.21
C PRO A 456 -8.04 16.40 40.23
N ARG A 457 -9.00 17.17 39.70
CA ARG A 457 -9.97 16.77 38.67
C ARG A 457 -10.06 17.86 37.61
N ARG A 458 -10.33 17.50 36.35
CA ARG A 458 -10.55 18.48 35.29
C ARG A 458 -11.73 19.39 35.62
N ASP A 459 -11.56 20.70 35.41
CA ASP A 459 -12.65 21.66 35.50
C ASP A 459 -13.66 21.38 34.35
N PRO A 460 -14.95 21.13 34.63
CA PRO A 460 -15.94 20.82 33.60
C PRO A 460 -16.06 21.90 32.50
N ALA A 461 -15.68 23.15 32.81
CA ALA A 461 -15.70 24.25 31.85
C ALA A 461 -14.45 24.29 30.94
N ALA A 462 -13.40 23.52 31.23
CA ALA A 462 -12.21 23.46 30.42
C ALA A 462 -12.40 22.49 29.26
N THR A 463 -12.13 22.88 28.02
CA THR A 463 -12.33 22.04 26.82
C THR A 463 -11.18 21.07 26.54
N LEU A 464 -9.98 21.34 27.08
CA LEU A 464 -8.71 20.73 26.67
C LEU A 464 -8.40 20.94 25.18
N SER A 465 -8.89 22.04 24.63
CA SER A 465 -8.63 22.46 23.26
C SER A 465 -8.41 23.96 23.16
N LEU A 466 -7.64 24.40 22.16
CA LEU A 466 -7.45 25.81 21.83
C LEU A 466 -7.31 26.02 20.33
N GLU A 467 -7.78 27.18 19.85
CA GLU A 467 -7.61 27.61 18.46
C GLU A 467 -6.62 28.77 18.40
N VAL A 468 -5.73 28.76 17.41
CA VAL A 468 -4.69 29.77 17.23
C VAL A 468 -4.52 30.09 15.75
N GLY A 469 -4.30 31.35 15.41
CA GLY A 469 -3.99 31.72 14.04
C GLY A 469 -2.58 31.28 13.62
N GLU A 470 -2.38 31.03 12.32
CA GLU A 470 -1.05 30.84 11.73
C GLU A 470 -0.12 32.02 12.05
N LYS A 471 1.17 31.74 12.27
CA LYS A 471 2.20 32.73 12.68
C LYS A 471 1.80 33.60 13.88
N SER A 472 0.94 33.09 14.75
CA SER A 472 0.36 33.84 15.87
C SER A 472 0.64 33.16 17.21
N SER A 473 0.08 33.74 18.26
CA SER A 473 0.13 33.19 19.60
C SER A 473 -1.18 33.43 20.32
N THR A 474 -1.53 32.50 21.21
CA THR A 474 -2.72 32.61 22.05
C THR A 474 -2.40 32.28 23.49
N VAL A 475 -3.15 32.87 24.41
CA VAL A 475 -3.01 32.64 25.84
C VAL A 475 -3.81 31.40 26.21
N ILE A 476 -3.19 30.47 26.93
CA ILE A 476 -3.90 29.33 27.52
C ILE A 476 -4.70 29.87 28.71
N ARG A 477 -6.02 29.76 28.62
CA ARG A 477 -6.98 30.24 29.62
C ARG A 477 -7.58 29.06 30.34
N ARG A 478 -8.27 29.36 31.44
CA ARG A 478 -9.02 28.38 32.23
C ARG A 478 -10.07 27.62 31.40
N SER A 479 -10.66 28.25 30.39
CA SER A 479 -11.57 27.61 29.43
C SER A 479 -10.89 26.59 28.51
N HIS A 480 -9.59 26.71 28.29
CA HIS A 480 -8.81 25.78 27.47
C HIS A 480 -8.25 24.65 28.34
N LEU A 481 -7.62 24.99 29.47
CA LEU A 481 -6.94 24.03 30.35
C LEU A 481 -7.16 24.44 31.80
N ALA A 482 -7.91 23.64 32.56
CA ALA A 482 -8.06 23.85 33.98
C ALA A 482 -8.36 22.59 34.77
N TYR A 483 -7.79 22.53 35.96
CA TYR A 483 -8.01 21.50 36.96
C TYR A 483 -8.42 22.17 38.28
N THR A 484 -9.19 21.44 39.08
CA THR A 484 -9.69 21.85 40.39
C THR A 484 -9.45 20.73 41.37
N ASP A 485 -9.19 21.08 42.63
CA ASP A 485 -9.06 20.15 43.73
C ASP A 485 -9.82 20.75 44.93
N ASN A 486 -10.43 19.90 45.74
CA ASN A 486 -11.11 20.32 46.96
C ASN A 486 -10.13 20.62 48.11
N THR A 487 -8.94 20.03 48.08
CA THR A 487 -7.93 20.12 49.15
C THR A 487 -6.75 21.01 48.80
N SER A 488 -6.53 21.28 47.51
CA SER A 488 -5.41 22.06 47.00
C SER A 488 -5.85 23.36 46.32
N LEU A 489 -5.11 24.44 46.58
CA LEU A 489 -5.31 25.73 45.91
C LEU A 489 -4.72 25.71 44.48
N ASP A 490 -5.09 26.67 43.64
CA ASP A 490 -4.64 26.72 42.23
C ASP A 490 -3.10 26.84 42.09
N ASP A 491 -2.38 27.37 43.08
CA ASP A 491 -0.91 27.42 43.09
C ASP A 491 -0.27 26.07 43.48
N GLN A 492 -1.06 25.16 44.05
CA GLN A 492 -0.65 23.83 44.50
C GLN A 492 -0.98 22.73 43.48
N ILE A 493 -1.83 23.01 42.49
CA ILE A 493 -2.12 22.12 41.38
C ILE A 493 -1.10 22.37 40.27
N HIS A 494 -0.24 21.39 40.01
CA HIS A 494 0.86 21.48 39.06
C HIS A 494 0.57 20.65 37.82
N ILE A 495 0.75 21.27 36.66
CA ILE A 495 0.69 20.66 35.34
C ILE A 495 2.12 20.47 34.87
N GLN A 496 2.54 19.22 34.70
CA GLN A 496 3.86 18.86 34.22
C GLN A 496 3.78 18.26 32.82
N LEU A 497 4.54 18.84 31.89
CA LEU A 497 4.58 18.38 30.52
C LEU A 497 5.28 17.02 30.41
N VAL A 498 4.64 16.09 29.72
CA VAL A 498 5.22 14.81 29.30
C VAL A 498 5.76 14.93 27.89
N SER A 499 5.08 15.68 27.03
CA SER A 499 5.58 16.06 25.70
C SER A 499 5.21 17.51 25.41
N VAL A 500 5.98 18.15 24.53
CA VAL A 500 5.71 19.50 24.03
C VAL A 500 5.05 19.44 22.66
N PRO A 501 4.34 20.51 22.24
CA PRO A 501 3.77 20.58 20.89
C PRO A 501 4.83 20.48 19.80
N MET A 502 4.46 19.92 18.65
CA MET A 502 5.34 19.71 17.50
C MET A 502 5.48 20.97 16.63
N TYR A 503 4.40 21.72 16.45
CA TYR A 503 4.30 22.84 15.50
C TYR A 503 4.36 24.22 16.15
N GLY A 504 4.44 24.27 17.47
CA GLY A 504 4.63 25.49 18.23
C GLY A 504 5.29 25.22 19.56
N VAL A 505 5.45 26.28 20.34
CA VAL A 505 6.12 26.23 21.64
C VAL A 505 5.22 26.78 22.72
N LEU A 506 5.27 26.14 23.89
CA LEU A 506 4.66 26.68 25.10
C LEU A 506 5.65 27.63 25.77
N THR A 507 5.18 28.81 26.15
CA THR A 507 6.01 29.82 26.84
C THR A 507 5.35 30.23 28.14
N ARG A 508 6.16 30.42 29.18
CA ARG A 508 5.75 30.96 30.47
C ARG A 508 6.36 32.34 30.66
N THR A 509 5.53 33.32 31.00
CA THR A 509 5.97 34.69 31.31
C THR A 509 5.90 34.93 32.81
N SER A 510 7.03 35.24 33.44
CA SER A 510 7.07 35.76 34.81
C SER A 510 7.08 37.28 34.79
N SER A 511 6.52 37.92 35.82
CA SER A 511 6.16 39.34 35.85
C SER A 511 7.30 40.35 35.58
N GLN A 512 8.57 39.93 35.47
CA GLN A 512 9.71 40.77 35.05
C GLN A 512 10.80 40.04 34.22
N GLN A 513 10.51 38.90 33.57
CA GLN A 513 11.50 38.17 32.76
C GLN A 513 11.00 37.93 31.33
N GLU A 514 11.94 37.73 30.40
CA GLU A 514 11.62 37.31 29.03
C GLU A 514 10.82 35.99 29.04
N PRO A 515 9.92 35.78 28.06
CA PRO A 515 9.16 34.54 27.95
C PRO A 515 10.09 33.33 27.93
N GLN A 516 9.95 32.45 28.90
CA GLN A 516 10.73 31.20 28.97
C GLN A 516 9.98 30.12 28.20
N GLU A 517 10.65 29.49 27.24
CA GLU A 517 10.15 28.30 26.57
C GLU A 517 10.09 27.11 27.54
N LEU A 518 8.92 26.46 27.58
CA LEU A 518 8.69 25.25 28.36
C LEU A 518 9.09 24.03 27.52
N ARG A 519 9.91 23.17 28.11
CA ARG A 519 10.40 21.92 27.52
C ARG A 519 9.70 20.72 28.12
N GLU A 520 9.98 19.54 27.61
CA GLU A 520 9.59 18.28 28.24
C GLU A 520 9.97 18.27 29.72
N TYR A 521 9.09 17.76 30.59
CA TYR A 521 9.21 17.77 32.05
C TYR A 521 9.17 19.15 32.72
N SER A 522 8.95 20.24 31.97
CA SER A 522 8.68 21.54 32.59
C SER A 522 7.32 21.53 33.26
N SER A 523 7.20 22.22 34.39
CA SER A 523 5.95 22.36 35.13
C SER A 523 5.53 23.82 35.32
N PHE A 524 4.20 24.00 35.38
CA PHE A 524 3.54 25.26 35.70
C PHE A 524 2.29 24.98 36.53
N SER A 525 1.83 25.94 37.31
CA SER A 525 0.66 25.76 38.19
C SER A 525 -0.65 26.12 37.50
N GLN A 526 -1.78 25.70 38.07
CA GLN A 526 -3.09 26.19 37.66
C GLN A 526 -3.19 27.72 37.84
N GLU A 527 -2.50 28.29 38.83
CA GLU A 527 -2.36 29.74 39.00
C GLU A 527 -1.60 30.39 37.82
N ASP A 528 -0.60 29.73 37.23
CA ASP A 528 0.07 30.24 36.01
C ASP A 528 -0.94 30.42 34.86
N VAL A 529 -1.85 29.46 34.69
CA VAL A 529 -2.92 29.54 33.68
C VAL A 529 -3.93 30.65 34.02
N ASN A 530 -4.38 30.71 35.28
CA ASN A 530 -5.35 31.72 35.72
C ASN A 530 -4.81 33.15 35.58
N LEU A 531 -3.50 33.35 35.81
CA LEU A 531 -2.81 34.63 35.64
C LEU A 531 -2.37 34.88 34.19
N HIS A 532 -2.81 34.07 33.23
CA HIS A 532 -2.53 34.25 31.80
C HIS A 532 -1.02 34.22 31.46
N ARG A 533 -0.23 33.50 32.27
CA ARG A 533 1.24 33.43 32.12
C ARG A 533 1.67 32.43 31.07
N ILE A 534 0.81 31.48 30.69
CA ILE A 534 1.10 30.43 29.71
C ILE A 534 0.54 30.79 28.35
N ARG A 535 1.38 30.73 27.32
CA ARG A 535 1.01 31.00 25.93
C ARG A 535 1.51 29.89 25.02
N TYR A 536 0.71 29.58 24.01
CA TYR A 536 1.16 28.83 22.85
C TYR A 536 1.56 29.80 21.75
N VAL A 537 2.70 29.57 21.11
CA VAL A 537 3.27 30.39 20.03
C VAL A 537 3.62 29.50 18.86
N THR A 538 3.18 29.82 17.66
CA THR A 538 3.55 29.09 16.44
C THR A 538 4.03 30.04 15.36
N SER A 539 5.04 29.61 14.59
CA SER A 539 5.47 30.27 13.35
C SER A 539 4.99 29.53 12.10
N LEU A 540 4.15 28.51 12.27
CA LEU A 540 3.62 27.68 11.17
C LEU A 540 2.69 28.51 10.28
N GLU A 541 2.82 28.31 8.97
CA GLU A 541 1.90 28.81 7.94
C GLU A 541 1.06 27.64 7.47
N THR A 542 -0.26 27.68 7.68
CA THR A 542 -1.14 26.54 7.42
C THR A 542 -1.81 26.64 6.04
N GLY A 543 -1.69 27.80 5.37
CA GLY A 543 -2.25 28.00 4.04
C GLY A 543 -3.77 28.13 4.10
N SER A 544 -4.50 27.15 3.55
CA SER A 544 -5.98 27.14 3.55
C SER A 544 -6.60 26.08 4.47
N GLN A 545 -5.80 25.17 5.04
CA GLN A 545 -6.30 24.10 5.90
C GLN A 545 -5.82 24.27 7.34
N PRO A 546 -6.63 23.89 8.35
CA PRO A 546 -6.21 23.92 9.74
C PRO A 546 -5.23 22.77 10.04
N VAL A 547 -4.21 23.04 10.86
CA VAL A 547 -3.24 22.02 11.33
C VAL A 547 -3.46 21.75 12.81
N THR A 548 -3.47 20.47 13.19
CA THR A 548 -3.62 20.07 14.60
C THR A 548 -2.26 19.81 15.24
N ASP A 549 -2.04 20.41 16.42
CA ASP A 549 -0.86 20.23 17.27
C ASP A 549 -1.31 19.77 18.67
N VAL A 550 -0.45 19.09 19.43
CA VAL A 550 -0.84 18.38 20.66
C VAL A 550 0.29 18.38 21.67
N PHE A 551 -0.03 18.52 22.96
CA PHE A 551 0.91 18.23 24.04
C PHE A 551 0.27 17.36 25.14
N HIS A 552 1.08 16.48 25.72
CA HIS A 552 0.68 15.59 26.80
C HIS A 552 1.23 16.09 28.14
N PHE A 553 0.48 15.85 29.21
CA PHE A 553 0.85 16.30 30.54
C PHE A 553 0.25 15.42 31.64
N VAL A 554 0.76 15.60 32.84
CA VAL A 554 0.23 15.01 34.07
C VAL A 554 -0.10 16.12 35.05
N VAL A 555 -1.14 15.93 35.85
CA VAL A 555 -1.55 16.90 36.87
C VAL A 555 -1.34 16.29 38.23
N HIS A 556 -0.68 17.00 39.13
CA HIS A 556 -0.50 16.56 40.49
C HIS A 556 -0.78 17.69 41.47
N ASP A 557 -1.26 17.32 42.66
CA ASP A 557 -1.52 18.26 43.74
C ASP A 557 -0.38 18.26 44.78
N LYS A 558 -0.59 18.96 45.91
CA LYS A 558 0.38 19.04 47.01
C LYS A 558 0.58 17.71 47.73
N ASP A 559 -0.44 16.85 47.72
CA ASP A 559 -0.49 15.56 48.43
C ASP A 559 -0.02 14.42 47.51
N SER A 560 0.50 14.78 46.31
CA SER A 560 1.00 13.88 45.27
C SER A 560 -0.08 12.97 44.67
N ASN A 561 -1.35 13.33 44.80
CA ASN A 561 -2.40 12.70 44.00
C ASN A 561 -2.20 13.14 42.55
N ARG A 562 -2.27 12.18 41.63
CA ARG A 562 -1.83 12.36 40.25
C ARG A 562 -2.91 11.91 39.27
N LEU A 563 -3.17 12.77 38.30
CA LEU A 563 -3.92 12.49 37.08
C LEU A 563 -2.94 12.32 35.93
N ASP A 564 -2.84 11.10 35.43
CA ASP A 564 -1.99 10.75 34.32
C ASP A 564 -2.70 10.86 32.97
N ASN A 565 -1.94 10.76 31.88
CA ASN A 565 -2.44 10.62 30.51
C ASN A 565 -3.36 11.75 30.05
N GLN A 566 -3.08 12.99 30.46
CA GLN A 566 -3.84 14.15 30.02
C GLN A 566 -3.25 14.71 28.71
N MET A 567 -4.14 15.22 27.85
CA MET A 567 -3.77 15.75 26.53
C MET A 567 -4.55 17.03 26.24
N CYS A 568 -3.89 18.00 25.59
CA CYS A 568 -4.53 19.20 25.07
C CYS A 568 -4.28 19.34 23.56
N THR A 569 -5.36 19.59 22.81
CA THR A 569 -5.35 19.72 21.35
C THR A 569 -5.34 21.19 20.92
N ILE A 570 -4.55 21.51 19.90
CA ILE A 570 -4.37 22.86 19.38
C ILE A 570 -4.70 22.86 17.90
N THR A 571 -5.64 23.70 17.48
CA THR A 571 -5.98 23.86 16.06
C THR A 571 -5.42 25.18 15.55
N ILE A 572 -4.46 25.10 14.64
CA ILE A 572 -3.82 26.24 13.98
C ILE A 572 -4.61 26.56 12.71
N THR A 573 -5.22 27.74 12.62
CA THR A 573 -6.10 28.15 11.52
C THR A 573 -5.55 29.34 10.74
N ALA A 574 -5.87 29.41 9.45
CA ALA A 574 -5.47 30.54 8.62
C ALA A 574 -6.19 31.82 9.07
N THR A 575 -5.43 32.89 9.39
CA THR A 575 -6.06 34.17 9.75
C THR A 575 -6.77 34.78 8.53
N PRO A 576 -8.00 35.33 8.65
CA PRO A 576 -8.64 36.05 7.56
C PRO A 576 -7.81 37.27 7.18
N ARG A 577 -7.36 37.35 5.92
CA ARG A 577 -6.64 38.53 5.39
C ARG A 577 -7.48 39.78 5.58
N GLN A 578 -7.01 40.73 6.41
CA GLN A 578 -7.55 42.09 6.39
C GLN A 578 -7.26 42.73 5.03
N PRO A 579 -8.25 43.36 4.36
CA PRO A 579 -8.01 44.04 3.11
C PRO A 579 -7.09 45.25 3.33
N PRO A 580 -6.22 45.58 2.36
CA PRO A 580 -5.34 46.73 2.48
C PRO A 580 -6.16 48.01 2.63
N VAL A 581 -5.80 48.82 3.63
CA VAL A 581 -6.32 50.18 3.79
C VAL A 581 -5.77 51.00 2.62
N VAL A 582 -6.68 51.52 1.79
CA VAL A 582 -6.38 52.50 0.73
C VAL A 582 -6.60 53.91 1.27
#